data_AF-A0A2W0E9D1-F1
#
_entry.id   AF-A0A2W0E9D1-F1
#
_cell.length_a   1.000
_cell.length_b   1.000
_cell.length_c   1.000
_cell.angle_alpha   90.00
_cell.angle_beta   90.00
_cell.angle_gamma   90.00
#
_symmetry.space_group_name_H-M   'P 1'
#
loop_
_entity.id
_entity.type
_entity.pdbx_description
1 polymer ?
#
loop_
_entity_poly.entity_id
_entity_poly.type
_entity_poly.pdbx_seq_one_letter_code
_entity_poly.pdbx_strand_id
1 'polypeptide(L)'
;LVQTTHQEVLPYYENILSNSNCLIMLADHQGQVLTSWGTQRFIEPKLARGFSAGASWMERCTGTNAIGTALACEQAVHIEHDEHFLKANRFMTGSAAPIFDAERKVIAVLDVSSDSYLPPSHTLGMVKMMSQTVENRLILNLFHGQHFQLTFNTGLNNLD
;
A
#
# COMPACT_ATOMS: atom_id res chain seq x y z
N LEU A 1 10.22 7.28 -3.80
CA LEU A 1 9.15 6.51 -3.14
C LEU A 1 7.91 7.36 -2.90
N VAL A 2 7.82 8.20 -1.85
CA VAL A 2 6.62 9.04 -1.59
C VAL A 2 6.19 9.86 -2.80
N GLN A 3 7.15 10.58 -3.42
CA GLN A 3 6.88 11.41 -4.60
C GLN A 3 6.39 10.55 -5.78
N THR A 4 7.10 9.48 -6.12
CA THR A 4 6.73 8.53 -7.18
C THR A 4 5.33 7.97 -6.97
N THR A 5 5.01 7.49 -5.77
CA THR A 5 3.67 6.98 -5.45
C THR A 5 2.61 8.05 -5.66
N HIS A 6 2.82 9.26 -5.13
CA HIS A 6 1.85 10.34 -5.22
C HIS A 6 1.64 10.86 -6.64
N GLN A 7 2.72 11.10 -7.39
CA GLN A 7 2.65 11.77 -8.69
C GLN A 7 2.39 10.80 -9.85
N GLU A 8 2.87 9.56 -9.75
CA GLU A 8 2.93 8.64 -10.89
C GLU A 8 2.04 7.40 -10.70
N VAL A 9 1.42 7.22 -9.54
CA VAL A 9 0.59 6.03 -9.26
C VAL A 9 -0.80 6.41 -8.80
N LEU A 10 -0.93 7.23 -7.75
CA LEU A 10 -2.25 7.58 -7.20
C LEU A 10 -3.25 8.18 -8.19
N PRO A 11 -2.88 9.02 -9.17
CA PRO A 11 -3.84 9.61 -10.11
C PRO A 11 -4.66 8.56 -10.89
N TYR A 12 -4.10 7.38 -11.14
CA TYR A 12 -4.80 6.29 -11.82
C TYR A 12 -5.89 5.62 -10.95
N TYR A 13 -5.85 5.83 -9.64
CA TYR A 13 -6.74 5.19 -8.68
C TYR A 13 -7.66 6.19 -7.96
N GLU A 14 -7.51 7.50 -8.17
CA GLU A 14 -8.30 8.56 -7.51
C GLU A 14 -9.82 8.35 -7.62
N ASN A 15 -10.33 7.89 -8.76
CA ASN A 15 -11.76 7.63 -8.95
C ASN A 15 -12.26 6.45 -8.11
N ILE A 16 -11.41 5.44 -7.89
CA ILE A 16 -11.75 4.29 -7.04
C ILE A 16 -11.69 4.70 -5.56
N LEU A 17 -10.70 5.51 -5.21
CA LEU A 17 -10.44 5.97 -3.84
C LEU A 17 -11.40 7.07 -3.37
N SER A 18 -11.91 7.91 -4.26
CA SER A 18 -12.86 8.98 -3.92
C SER A 18 -14.28 8.45 -3.65
N ASN A 19 -14.65 7.33 -4.27
CA ASN A 19 -15.96 6.69 -4.09
C ASN A 19 -15.98 5.63 -2.98
N SER A 20 -14.81 5.26 -2.44
CA SER A 20 -14.65 4.26 -1.39
C SER A 20 -14.13 4.94 -0.13
N ASN A 21 -14.77 4.76 1.03
CA ASN A 21 -14.26 5.28 2.31
C ASN A 21 -12.98 4.52 2.71
N CYS A 22 -11.87 4.83 2.06
CA CYS A 22 -10.61 4.11 2.21
C CYS A 22 -9.45 5.07 2.38
N LEU A 23 -8.40 4.55 2.99
CA LEU A 23 -7.13 5.21 3.22
C LEU A 23 -6.03 4.36 2.59
N ILE A 24 -5.23 4.96 1.73
CA ILE A 24 -3.96 4.38 1.30
C ILE A 24 -2.89 4.79 2.29
N MET A 25 -2.06 3.84 2.70
CA MET A 25 -0.89 4.09 3.52
C MET A 25 0.35 3.58 2.80
N LEU A 26 1.41 4.38 2.82
CA LEU A 26 2.73 3.96 2.39
C LEU A 26 3.61 3.90 3.63
N ALA A 27 4.17 2.72 3.91
CA ALA A 27 5.10 2.50 5.01
C ALA A 27 6.48 2.08 4.47
N ASP A 28 7.54 2.40 5.20
CA ASP A 28 8.89 1.94 4.86
C ASP A 28 9.12 0.46 5.23
N HIS A 29 10.31 -0.06 4.91
CA HIS A 29 10.71 -1.43 5.23
C HIS A 29 10.80 -1.74 6.73
N GLN A 30 10.64 -0.75 7.61
CA GLN A 30 10.58 -0.91 9.07
C GLN A 30 9.14 -0.76 9.60
N GLY A 31 8.15 -0.74 8.70
CA GLY A 31 6.75 -0.59 9.01
C GLY A 31 6.38 0.80 9.54
N GLN A 32 7.22 1.82 9.33
CA GLN A 32 6.88 3.20 9.69
C GLN A 32 6.11 3.85 8.55
N VAL A 33 4.95 4.44 8.87
CA VAL A 33 4.15 5.21 7.91
C VAL A 33 4.97 6.38 7.43
N LEU A 34 5.15 6.48 6.12
CA LEU A 34 5.76 7.63 5.46
C LEU A 34 4.70 8.69 5.17
N THR A 35 3.54 8.27 4.70
CA THR A 35 2.41 9.15 4.40
C THR A 35 1.13 8.33 4.17
N SER A 36 -0.01 9.00 4.14
CA SER A 36 -1.31 8.42 3.84
C SER A 36 -2.15 9.33 2.92
N TRP A 37 -3.02 8.76 2.10
CA TRP A 37 -3.91 9.47 1.19
C TRP A 37 -5.33 8.91 1.22
N GLY A 38 -6.34 9.75 1.04
CA GLY A 38 -7.74 9.35 1.06
C GLY A 38 -8.49 9.78 2.33
N THR A 39 -9.57 9.09 2.65
CA THR A 39 -10.53 9.50 3.68
C THR A 39 -10.22 8.85 5.02
N GLN A 40 -10.02 9.66 6.06
CA GLN A 40 -9.80 9.20 7.44
C GLN A 40 -11.07 9.19 8.30
N ARG A 41 -12.26 9.44 7.73
CA ARG A 41 -13.52 9.64 8.49
C ARG A 41 -13.93 8.45 9.35
N PHE A 42 -13.54 7.24 8.96
CA PHE A 42 -13.83 6.02 9.71
C PHE A 42 -12.91 5.78 10.90
N ILE A 43 -11.83 6.55 10.99
CA ILE A 43 -10.82 6.41 12.04
C ILE A 43 -11.25 7.26 13.24
N GLU A 44 -11.45 6.61 14.38
CA GLU A 44 -11.73 7.33 15.62
C GLU A 44 -10.59 8.30 15.97
N PRO A 45 -10.88 9.51 16.49
CA PRO A 45 -9.84 10.52 16.77
C PRO A 45 -8.70 10.02 17.68
N LYS A 46 -9.01 9.11 18.61
CA LYS A 46 -8.00 8.51 19.51
C LYS A 46 -7.00 7.61 18.78
N LEU A 47 -7.37 7.07 17.62
CA LEU A 47 -6.56 6.19 16.78
C LEU A 47 -5.85 6.93 15.64
N ALA A 48 -6.24 8.16 15.32
CA ALA A 48 -5.72 8.94 14.18
C ALA A 48 -4.18 9.03 14.12
N ARG A 49 -3.51 9.06 15.28
CA ARG A 49 -2.04 9.06 15.35
C ARG A 49 -1.41 7.82 14.72
N GLY A 50 -2.09 6.67 14.71
CA GLY A 50 -1.62 5.44 14.07
C GLY A 50 -1.56 5.53 12.55
N PHE A 51 -2.26 6.48 11.94
CA PHE A 51 -2.38 6.61 10.49
C PHE A 51 -1.59 7.80 9.93
N SER A 52 -0.79 8.45 10.78
CA SER A 52 0.03 9.60 10.43
C SER A 52 1.49 9.20 10.21
N ALA A 53 2.26 10.04 9.51
CA ALA A 53 3.68 9.82 9.30
C ALA A 53 4.43 9.58 10.62
N GLY A 54 5.32 8.59 10.65
CA GLY A 54 6.11 8.15 11.81
C GLY A 54 5.41 7.09 12.68
N ALA A 55 4.13 6.79 12.47
CA ALA A 55 3.47 5.70 13.18
C ALA A 55 4.05 4.34 12.75
N SER A 56 4.21 3.40 13.69
CA SER A 56 4.71 2.06 13.37
C SER A 56 3.57 1.05 13.30
N TRP A 57 3.55 0.25 12.23
CA TRP A 57 2.66 -0.90 12.01
C TRP A 57 3.39 -2.24 12.01
N MET A 58 4.58 -2.31 12.58
CA MET A 58 5.25 -3.60 12.81
C MET A 58 4.38 -4.45 13.75
N GLU A 59 4.19 -5.74 13.43
CA GLU A 59 3.31 -6.61 14.21
C GLU A 59 3.71 -6.70 15.70
N ARG A 60 5.01 -6.59 16.00
CA ARG A 60 5.52 -6.55 17.39
C ARG A 60 4.96 -5.37 18.21
N CYS A 61 4.53 -4.29 17.55
CA CYS A 61 4.01 -3.07 18.16
C CYS A 61 2.47 -3.00 18.08
N THR A 62 1.90 -3.42 16.95
CA THR A 62 0.47 -3.20 16.61
C THR A 62 -0.34 -4.49 16.44
N GLY A 63 0.26 -5.65 16.77
CA GLY A 63 -0.35 -6.95 16.52
C GLY A 63 -0.49 -7.24 15.02
N THR A 64 -1.11 -8.38 14.68
CA THR A 64 -1.39 -8.75 13.28
C THR A 64 -2.14 -7.63 12.55
N ASN A 65 -1.61 -7.20 11.42
CA ASN A 65 -2.12 -6.12 10.57
C ASN A 65 -1.53 -6.24 9.17
N ALA A 66 -2.23 -5.70 8.16
CA ALA A 66 -1.83 -5.90 6.76
C ALA A 66 -0.40 -5.44 6.44
N ILE A 67 0.03 -4.26 6.92
CA ILE A 67 1.38 -3.73 6.66
C ILE A 67 2.46 -4.64 7.25
N GLY A 68 2.35 -4.95 8.54
CA GLY A 68 3.32 -5.76 9.25
C GLY A 68 3.38 -7.19 8.73
N THR A 69 2.22 -7.79 8.43
CA THR A 69 2.14 -9.14 7.87
C THR A 69 2.68 -9.19 6.44
N ALA A 70 2.44 -8.17 5.60
CA ALA A 70 3.03 -8.07 4.26
C ALA A 70 4.57 -7.98 4.31
N LEU A 71 5.12 -7.23 5.27
CA LEU A 71 6.57 -7.17 5.52
C LEU A 71 7.12 -8.54 5.94
N ALA A 72 6.44 -9.23 6.86
CA ALA A 72 6.90 -10.51 7.39
C ALA A 72 6.84 -11.65 6.36
N CYS A 73 5.82 -11.64 5.49
CA CYS A 73 5.63 -12.67 4.48
C CYS A 73 6.24 -12.34 3.12
N GLU A 74 6.73 -11.11 2.92
CA GLU A 74 7.20 -10.59 1.63
C GLU A 74 6.22 -10.86 0.47
N GLN A 75 4.92 -10.77 0.75
CA GLN A 75 3.87 -11.00 -0.22
C GLN A 75 2.66 -10.11 0.08
N ALA A 76 1.79 -9.94 -0.91
CA ALA A 76 0.56 -9.23 -0.67
C ALA A 76 -0.40 -10.06 0.19
N VAL A 77 -1.04 -9.41 1.15
CA VAL A 77 -1.95 -10.04 2.12
C VAL A 77 -3.21 -9.21 2.28
N HIS A 78 -4.28 -9.87 2.69
CA HIS A 78 -5.50 -9.26 3.17
C HIS A 78 -5.67 -9.67 4.63
N ILE A 79 -6.00 -8.71 5.50
CA ILE A 79 -6.29 -8.92 6.90
C ILE A 79 -7.63 -8.27 7.20
N GLU A 80 -8.55 -9.01 7.79
CA GLU A 80 -9.89 -8.52 8.08
C GLU A 80 -10.32 -8.75 9.53
N HIS A 81 -11.04 -7.76 10.08
CA HIS A 81 -11.82 -7.91 11.31
C HIS A 81 -11.03 -8.62 12.43
N ASP A 82 -11.47 -9.82 12.83
CA ASP A 82 -10.91 -10.61 13.93
C ASP A 82 -9.51 -11.20 13.67
N GLU A 83 -9.01 -11.15 12.43
CA GLU A 83 -7.61 -11.47 12.12
C GLU A 83 -6.65 -10.42 12.72
N HIS A 84 -7.14 -9.20 12.96
CA HIS A 84 -6.39 -8.24 13.76
C HIS A 84 -6.28 -8.70 15.21
N PHE A 85 -5.04 -8.89 15.66
CA PHE A 85 -4.76 -9.26 17.04
C PHE A 85 -5.29 -8.21 18.03
N LEU A 86 -5.05 -6.92 17.76
CA LEU A 86 -5.56 -5.83 18.57
C LEU A 86 -7.02 -5.53 18.25
N LYS A 87 -7.89 -5.58 19.27
CA LYS A 87 -9.32 -5.19 19.16
C LYS A 87 -9.51 -3.79 18.59
N ALA A 88 -8.59 -2.89 18.90
CA ALA A 88 -8.61 -1.51 18.41
C ALA A 88 -8.53 -1.41 16.88
N ASN A 89 -8.08 -2.44 16.16
CA ASN A 89 -7.95 -2.46 14.70
C ASN A 89 -9.06 -3.26 14.00
N ARG A 90 -9.92 -3.97 14.74
CA ARG A 90 -10.94 -4.88 14.16
C ARG A 90 -12.10 -4.18 13.46
N PHE A 91 -12.18 -2.85 13.58
CA PHE A 91 -13.18 -2.03 12.89
C PHE A 91 -12.90 -1.87 11.40
N MET A 92 -11.72 -2.29 10.93
CA MET A 92 -11.28 -2.11 9.55
C MET A 92 -10.77 -3.42 8.95
N THR A 93 -10.68 -3.40 7.62
CA THR A 93 -9.96 -4.36 6.79
C THR A 93 -8.75 -3.66 6.17
N GLY A 94 -7.71 -4.43 5.84
CA GLY A 94 -6.50 -3.93 5.20
C GLY A 94 -6.03 -4.89 4.11
N SER A 95 -5.68 -4.36 2.95
CA SER A 95 -4.98 -5.10 1.90
C SER A 95 -3.65 -4.43 1.64
N ALA A 96 -2.55 -5.17 1.81
CA ALA A 96 -1.22 -4.63 1.68
C ALA A 96 -0.38 -5.43 0.69
N ALA A 97 0.54 -4.77 -0.01
CA ALA A 97 1.54 -5.41 -0.85
C ALA A 97 2.93 -4.76 -0.64
N PRO A 98 3.99 -5.58 -0.56
CA PRO A 98 5.35 -5.07 -0.54
C PRO A 98 5.71 -4.40 -1.86
N ILE A 99 6.61 -3.42 -1.77
CA ILE A 99 7.28 -2.77 -2.88
C ILE A 99 8.75 -3.20 -2.83
N PHE A 100 9.21 -3.79 -3.92
CA PHE A 100 10.59 -4.24 -4.08
C PHE A 100 11.45 -3.24 -4.86
N ASP A 101 12.73 -3.17 -4.56
CA ASP A 101 13.70 -2.50 -5.43
C ASP A 101 14.18 -3.43 -6.58
N ALA A 102 15.09 -2.91 -7.40
CA ALA A 102 15.68 -3.63 -8.53
C ALA A 102 16.48 -4.89 -8.11
N GLU A 103 16.89 -4.97 -6.84
CA GLU A 103 17.61 -6.12 -6.27
C GLU A 103 16.68 -7.11 -5.56
N ARG A 104 15.35 -6.92 -5.69
CA ARG A 104 14.31 -7.71 -5.02
C ARG A 104 14.34 -7.62 -3.50
N LYS A 105 14.82 -6.52 -2.94
CA LYS A 105 14.68 -6.22 -1.52
C LYS A 105 13.40 -5.44 -1.27
N VAL A 106 12.65 -5.80 -0.21
CA VAL A 106 11.50 -5.01 0.24
C VAL A 106 11.99 -3.66 0.75
N ILE A 107 11.54 -2.59 0.13
CA ILE A 107 11.88 -1.20 0.50
C ILE A 107 10.71 -0.46 1.15
N ALA A 108 9.48 -0.94 0.93
CA ALA A 108 8.26 -0.34 1.46
C ALA A 108 7.08 -1.30 1.37
N VAL A 109 5.95 -0.92 1.96
CA VAL A 109 4.65 -1.55 1.78
C VAL A 109 3.61 -0.50 1.45
N LEU A 110 2.76 -0.81 0.49
CA LEU A 110 1.54 -0.05 0.21
C LEU A 110 0.35 -0.81 0.80
N ASP A 111 -0.52 -0.11 1.51
CA ASP A 111 -1.72 -0.65 2.13
C ASP A 111 -2.96 0.17 1.72
N VAL A 112 -4.10 -0.51 1.60
CA VAL A 112 -5.43 0.09 1.50
C VAL A 112 -6.25 -0.42 2.67
N SER A 113 -6.60 0.49 3.57
CA SER A 113 -7.44 0.25 4.74
C SER A 113 -8.83 0.87 4.58
N SER A 114 -9.88 0.20 5.06
CA SER A 114 -11.27 0.68 5.02
C SER A 114 -12.13 0.02 6.10
N ASP A 115 -13.13 0.75 6.62
CA ASP A 115 -14.22 0.22 7.45
C ASP A 115 -15.42 -0.30 6.64
N SER A 116 -15.41 -0.04 5.34
CA SER A 116 -16.50 -0.36 4.43
C SER A 116 -16.16 -1.66 3.69
N TYR A 117 -17.19 -2.38 3.26
CA TYR A 117 -16.97 -3.61 2.50
C TYR A 117 -16.33 -3.30 1.14
N LEU A 118 -15.09 -3.76 0.97
CA LEU A 118 -14.39 -3.81 -0.30
C LEU A 118 -14.10 -5.28 -0.62
N PRO A 119 -14.47 -5.80 -1.80
CA PRO A 119 -14.22 -7.21 -2.13
C PRO A 119 -12.72 -7.55 -2.00
N PRO A 120 -12.33 -8.48 -1.10
CA PRO A 120 -10.92 -8.72 -0.79
C PRO A 120 -10.05 -9.03 -2.00
N SER A 121 -10.56 -9.81 -2.95
CA SER A 121 -9.86 -10.14 -4.20
C SER A 121 -9.60 -8.93 -5.09
N HIS A 122 -10.55 -7.98 -5.15
CA HIS A 122 -10.42 -6.78 -5.96
C HIS A 122 -9.44 -5.80 -5.31
N THR A 123 -9.56 -5.56 -4.00
CA THR A 123 -8.68 -4.66 -3.26
C THR A 123 -7.24 -5.18 -3.24
N LEU A 124 -7.06 -6.48 -3.00
CA LEU A 124 -5.73 -7.10 -3.04
C LEU A 124 -5.10 -7.03 -4.43
N GLY A 125 -5.89 -7.26 -5.49
CA GLY A 125 -5.44 -7.09 -6.88
C GLY A 125 -5.03 -5.66 -7.17
N MET A 126 -5.81 -4.68 -6.73
CA MET A 126 -5.52 -3.25 -6.87
C MET A 126 -4.21 -2.86 -6.18
N VAL A 127 -4.02 -3.24 -4.91
CA VAL A 127 -2.81 -2.88 -4.15
C VAL A 127 -1.55 -3.54 -4.71
N LYS A 128 -1.67 -4.78 -5.24
CA LYS A 128 -0.59 -5.43 -6.01
C LYS A 128 -0.22 -4.62 -7.24
N MET A 129 -1.20 -4.23 -8.04
CA MET A 129 -0.97 -3.44 -9.25
C MET A 129 -0.35 -2.08 -8.93
N MET A 130 -0.85 -1.38 -7.91
CA MET A 130 -0.27 -0.12 -7.45
C MET A 130 1.19 -0.28 -7.03
N SER A 131 1.50 -1.30 -6.22
CA SER A 131 2.87 -1.58 -5.78
C SER A 131 3.78 -1.88 -6.97
N GLN A 132 3.34 -2.73 -7.89
CA GLN A 132 4.08 -3.03 -9.12
C GLN A 132 4.32 -1.78 -9.98
N THR A 133 3.33 -0.87 -10.09
CA THR A 133 3.53 0.39 -10.80
C THR A 133 4.58 1.26 -10.10
N VAL A 134 4.59 1.33 -8.76
CA VAL A 134 5.65 2.03 -8.01
C VAL A 134 7.02 1.42 -8.34
N GLU A 135 7.15 0.09 -8.25
CA GLU A 135 8.41 -0.63 -8.56
C GLU A 135 8.90 -0.32 -9.97
N ASN A 136 8.01 -0.40 -10.96
CA ASN A 136 8.33 -0.13 -12.35
C ASN A 136 8.84 1.31 -12.52
N ARG A 137 8.17 2.31 -11.93
CA ARG A 137 8.62 3.70 -11.99
C ARG A 137 9.96 3.90 -11.27
N LEU A 138 10.21 3.23 -10.15
CA LEU A 138 11.51 3.29 -9.47
C LEU A 138 12.64 2.71 -10.33
N ILE A 139 12.42 1.56 -10.95
CA ILE A 139 13.39 0.92 -11.87
C ILE A 139 13.65 1.82 -13.08
N LEU A 140 12.59 2.32 -13.71
CA LEU A 140 12.71 3.19 -14.89
C LEU A 140 13.48 4.47 -14.54
N ASN A 141 13.16 5.12 -13.42
CA ASN A 141 13.84 6.33 -12.97
C ASN A 141 15.30 6.06 -12.59
N LEU A 142 15.62 4.90 -12.02
CA LEU A 142 17.00 4.55 -11.64
C LEU A 142 17.91 4.35 -12.86
N PHE A 143 17.39 3.78 -13.95
CA PHE A 143 18.21 3.35 -15.10
C PHE A 143 18.04 4.18 -16.39
N HIS A 144 17.19 5.21 -16.40
CA HIS A 144 16.82 6.00 -17.60
C HIS A 144 18.02 6.55 -18.42
N GLY A 145 19.14 6.85 -17.77
CA GLY A 145 20.30 7.48 -18.41
C GLY A 145 21.43 6.51 -18.83
N GLN A 146 21.30 5.22 -18.52
CA GLN A 146 22.42 4.26 -18.66
C GLN A 146 22.05 2.97 -19.39
N HIS A 147 20.76 2.69 -19.55
CA HIS A 147 20.29 1.41 -20.11
C HIS A 147 19.15 1.63 -21.11
N PHE A 148 19.06 0.74 -22.09
CA PHE A 148 17.84 0.63 -22.89
C PHE A 148 16.72 0.04 -22.04
N GLN A 149 15.53 0.64 -22.09
CA GLN A 149 14.39 0.25 -21.30
C GLN A 149 13.37 -0.48 -22.18
N LEU A 150 12.91 -1.62 -21.70
CA LEU A 150 11.87 -2.43 -22.32
C LEU A 150 10.75 -2.63 -21.32
N THR A 151 9.54 -2.17 -21.67
CA THR A 151 8.34 -2.35 -20.87
C THR A 151 7.48 -3.45 -21.49
N PHE A 152 7.12 -4.44 -20.68
CA PHE A 152 6.23 -5.52 -21.10
C PHE A 152 4.84 -5.28 -20.51
N ASN A 153 3.85 -5.14 -21.38
CA ASN A 153 2.47 -4.88 -21.01
C ASN A 153 1.59 -6.09 -21.32
N THR A 154 0.63 -6.38 -20.45
CA THR A 154 -0.31 -7.50 -20.60
C THR A 154 -1.51 -7.19 -21.50
N GLY A 155 -1.63 -5.95 -22.00
CA GLY A 155 -2.69 -5.52 -22.91
C GLY A 155 -2.33 -4.25 -23.68
N LEU A 156 -2.96 -4.06 -24.84
CA LEU A 156 -2.74 -2.92 -25.74
C LEU A 156 -3.07 -1.56 -25.11
N ASN A 157 -3.96 -1.53 -24.11
CA ASN A 157 -4.41 -0.30 -23.46
C ASN A 157 -3.47 0.21 -22.35
N ASN A 158 -2.33 -0.44 -22.12
CA ASN A 158 -1.38 -0.11 -21.05
C ASN A 158 -0.07 0.50 -21.59
N LEU A 159 -0.12 1.18 -22.74
CA LEU A 159 1.06 1.67 -23.47
C LEU A 159 1.48 3.12 -23.15
N ASP A 160 0.87 3.76 -22.15
CA ASP A 160 1.16 5.15 -21.77
C ASP A 160 2.23 5.27 -20.66
#